data_AF-A0A803M881-F1
#
_entry.id   AF-A0A803M881-F1
#
_cell.length_a   1.000
_cell.length_b   1.000
_cell.length_c   1.000
_cell.angle_alpha   90.00
_cell.angle_beta   90.00
_cell.angle_gamma   90.00
#
_symmetry.space_group_name_H-M   'P 1'
#
loop_
_entity.id
_entity.type
_entity.pdbx_description
1 polymer ?
#
loop_
_entity_poly.entity_id
_entity_poly.type
_entity_poly.pdbx_seq_one_letter_code
_entity_poly.pdbx_strand_id
1 'polypeptide(L)'
;MGQSNTPLHYMAHSLVPKYYTDEWLQGGSNGVRRLAPNEDAEVSTNRDKYFRRIFSKPEDVQKVYKKYGAFSCGLDYFGQPHVMAARAHEEPLS
;
A
#
# COMPACT_ATOMS: atom_id res chain seq x y z
N MET A 1 -17.99 -13.14 -11.22
CA MET A 1 -17.51 -13.84 -10.01
C MET A 1 -17.16 -12.75 -9.02
N GLY A 2 -17.88 -12.68 -7.90
CA GLY A 2 -17.86 -11.50 -7.02
C GLY A 2 -16.47 -11.22 -6.48
N GLN A 3 -15.90 -10.06 -6.85
CA GLN A 3 -14.78 -9.49 -6.12
C GLN A 3 -15.30 -9.20 -4.72
N SER A 4 -15.03 -10.10 -3.79
CA SER A 4 -15.29 -9.87 -2.39
C SER A 4 -14.33 -8.75 -1.95
N ASN A 5 -14.84 -7.51 -1.98
CA ASN A 5 -14.23 -6.29 -1.46
C ASN A 5 -14.01 -6.41 0.06
N THR A 6 -13.22 -7.38 0.47
CA THR A 6 -12.88 -7.61 1.86
C THR A 6 -11.82 -6.60 2.27
N PRO A 7 -11.82 -6.09 3.52
CA PRO A 7 -10.75 -5.26 4.02
C PRO A 7 -9.34 -5.87 3.84
N LEU A 8 -9.24 -7.20 3.74
CA LEU A 8 -8.00 -7.90 3.45
C LEU A 8 -7.49 -7.64 2.02
N HIS A 9 -8.37 -7.55 1.02
CA HIS A 9 -7.97 -7.24 -0.36
C HIS A 9 -7.35 -5.85 -0.46
N TYR A 10 -7.98 -4.83 0.13
CA TYR A 10 -7.41 -3.47 0.17
C TYR A 10 -6.11 -3.40 0.97
N MET A 11 -5.98 -4.23 2.01
CA MET A 11 -4.75 -4.35 2.79
C MET A 11 -3.62 -4.95 1.96
N ALA A 12 -3.86 -6.05 1.26
CA ALA A 12 -2.88 -6.67 0.37
C ALA A 12 -2.46 -5.70 -0.74
N HIS A 13 -3.44 -5.02 -1.35
CA HIS A 13 -3.20 -3.97 -2.35
C HIS A 13 -2.33 -2.83 -1.80
N SER A 14 -2.56 -2.40 -0.55
CA SER A 14 -1.75 -1.38 0.12
C SER A 14 -0.31 -1.81 0.41
N LEU A 15 0.04 -3.10 0.31
CA LEU A 15 1.38 -3.58 0.61
C LEU A 15 2.20 -3.94 -0.63
N VAL A 16 1.68 -3.74 -1.83
CA VAL A 16 2.41 -4.00 -3.06
C VAL A 16 3.32 -2.81 -3.38
N PRO A 17 4.66 -2.94 -3.31
CA PRO A 17 5.57 -1.81 -3.45
C PRO A 17 5.55 -1.20 -4.85
N LYS A 18 5.29 -2.01 -5.87
CA LYS A 18 5.11 -1.60 -7.27
C LYS A 18 4.07 -0.50 -7.44
N TYR A 19 3.01 -0.47 -6.62
CA TYR A 19 1.93 0.51 -6.75
C TYR A 19 2.29 1.91 -6.26
N TYR A 20 3.49 2.07 -5.69
CA TYR A 20 4.04 3.36 -5.28
C TYR A 20 5.11 3.88 -6.26
N THR A 21 5.36 3.16 -7.35
CA THR A 21 6.38 3.52 -8.36
C THR A 21 5.79 4.41 -9.43
N ASP A 22 6.58 5.33 -9.96
CA ASP A 22 6.14 6.25 -11.02
C ASP A 22 5.73 5.49 -12.29
N GLU A 23 6.43 4.40 -12.62
CA GLU A 23 6.10 3.54 -13.76
C GLU A 23 4.68 3.00 -13.67
N TRP A 24 4.25 2.55 -12.48
CA TRP A 24 2.89 2.08 -12.28
C TRP A 24 1.88 3.22 -12.27
N LEU A 25 2.21 4.33 -11.58
CA LEU A 25 1.32 5.49 -11.44
C LEU A 25 1.02 6.12 -12.81
N GLN A 26 2.01 6.21 -13.69
CA GLN A 26 1.85 6.73 -15.04
C GLN A 26 1.14 5.75 -15.99
N GLY A 27 1.15 4.44 -15.70
CA GLY A 27 0.54 3.38 -16.52
C GLY A 27 -0.99 3.27 -16.41
N GLY A 28 -1.70 4.34 -16.10
CA GLY A 28 -3.17 4.33 -16.04
C GLY A 28 -3.83 4.36 -17.41
N SER A 29 -5.09 3.92 -17.49
CA SER A 29 -5.85 3.90 -18.75
C SER A 29 -6.31 5.32 -19.12
N ASN A 30 -6.42 5.59 -20.43
CA ASN A 30 -7.04 6.81 -20.96
C ASN A 30 -6.37 8.12 -20.48
N GLY A 31 -5.07 8.09 -20.18
CA GLY A 31 -4.32 9.27 -19.74
C GLY A 31 -4.60 9.70 -18.29
N VAL A 32 -5.37 8.92 -17.53
CA VAL A 32 -5.60 9.18 -16.10
C VAL A 32 -4.51 8.49 -15.31
N ARG A 33 -3.75 9.26 -14.51
CA ARG A 33 -2.74 8.71 -13.59
C ARG A 33 -3.43 7.81 -12.55
N ARG A 34 -2.84 6.65 -12.25
CA ARG A 34 -3.29 5.84 -11.10
C ARG A 34 -2.94 6.56 -9.80
N LEU A 35 -3.74 6.34 -8.75
CA LEU A 35 -3.43 6.83 -7.42
C LEU A 35 -2.60 5.80 -6.66
N ALA A 36 -1.59 6.25 -5.92
CA ALA A 36 -0.88 5.36 -5.03
C ALA A 36 -1.84 4.85 -3.92
N PRO A 37 -1.65 3.63 -3.37
CA PRO A 37 -2.58 3.09 -2.37
C PRO A 37 -2.73 3.92 -1.09
N ASN A 38 -1.78 4.80 -0.78
CA ASN A 38 -1.88 5.76 0.34
C ASN A 38 -2.64 7.05 -0.02
N GLU A 39 -2.82 7.35 -1.30
CA GLU A 39 -3.57 8.51 -1.81
C GLU A 39 -5.01 8.14 -2.17
N ASP A 40 -5.27 6.86 -2.46
CA ASP A 40 -6.61 6.34 -2.67
C ASP A 40 -7.39 6.27 -1.35
N ALA A 41 -8.51 6.98 -1.30
CA ALA A 41 -9.35 7.09 -0.11
C ALA A 41 -10.07 5.78 0.27
N GLU A 42 -10.51 5.00 -0.71
CA GLU A 42 -11.19 3.74 -0.48
C GLU A 42 -10.21 2.70 0.06
N VAL A 43 -9.04 2.60 -0.55
CA VAL A 43 -7.95 1.72 -0.10
C VAL A 43 -7.51 2.12 1.30
N SER A 44 -7.31 3.42 1.54
CA SER A 44 -6.87 3.92 2.86
C SER A 44 -7.89 3.68 3.97
N THR A 45 -9.17 3.88 3.69
CA THR A 45 -10.25 3.63 4.66
C THR A 45 -10.34 2.14 5.02
N ASN A 46 -10.24 1.26 4.04
CA ASN A 46 -10.31 -0.18 4.29
C ASN A 46 -9.05 -0.72 5.00
N ARG A 47 -7.86 -0.18 4.70
CA ARG A 47 -6.63 -0.45 5.44
C ARG A 47 -6.74 -0.04 6.91
N ASP A 48 -7.27 1.16 7.18
CA ASP A 48 -7.50 1.65 8.56
C ASP A 48 -8.41 0.70 9.35
N LYS A 49 -9.55 0.32 8.77
CA LYS A 49 -10.47 -0.67 9.36
C LYS A 49 -9.77 -2.00 9.64
N TYR A 50 -8.93 -2.46 8.71
CA TYR A 50 -8.18 -3.71 8.87
C TYR A 50 -7.17 -3.62 10.03
N PHE A 51 -6.37 -2.55 10.10
CA PHE A 51 -5.41 -2.34 11.19
C PHE A 51 -6.09 -2.31 12.56
N ARG A 52 -7.17 -1.54 12.72
CA ARG A 52 -7.90 -1.49 14.00
C ARG A 52 -8.56 -2.81 14.37
N ARG A 53 -8.88 -3.65 13.39
CA ARG A 53 -9.44 -5.00 13.63
C ARG A 53 -8.38 -5.98 14.12
N ILE A 54 -7.17 -5.94 13.57
CA ILE A 54 -6.09 -6.87 13.91
C ILE A 54 -5.33 -6.46 15.17
N PHE A 55 -5.11 -5.15 15.38
CA PHE A 55 -4.37 -4.63 16.51
C PHE A 55 -5.32 -4.02 17.53
N SER A 56 -5.51 -4.71 18.66
CA SER A 56 -6.43 -4.26 19.73
C SER A 56 -5.81 -3.23 20.67
N LYS A 57 -4.48 -3.13 20.70
CA LYS A 57 -3.73 -2.24 21.59
C LYS A 57 -3.36 -0.93 20.89
N PRO A 58 -3.66 0.26 21.46
CA PRO A 58 -3.36 1.54 20.83
C PRO A 58 -1.89 1.72 20.44
N GLU A 59 -0.96 1.21 21.25
CA GLU A 59 0.48 1.27 20.97
C GLU A 59 0.88 0.44 19.75
N ASP A 60 0.21 -0.69 19.50
CA ASP A 60 0.51 -1.54 18.35
C ASP A 60 -0.11 -0.97 17.08
N VAL A 61 -1.30 -0.37 17.21
CA VAL A 61 -1.93 0.44 16.15
C VAL A 61 -1.00 1.58 15.72
N GLN A 62 -0.44 2.34 16.67
CA GLN A 62 0.48 3.43 16.35
C GLN A 62 1.77 2.92 15.65
N LYS A 63 2.33 1.81 16.13
CA LYS A 63 3.53 1.19 15.51
C LYS A 63 3.25 0.75 14.07
N VAL A 64 2.10 0.14 13.79
CA VAL A 64 1.79 -0.30 12.42
C VAL A 64 1.57 0.88 11.49
N TYR A 65 0.90 1.96 11.92
CA TYR A 65 0.80 3.17 11.09
C TYR A 65 2.17 3.78 10.80
N LYS A 66 3.07 3.84 11.80
CA LYS A 66 4.43 4.35 11.59
C LYS A 66 5.20 3.50 10.57
N LYS A 67 5.15 2.16 10.70
CA LYS A 67 5.80 1.24 9.76
C LYS A 67 5.21 1.36 8.35
N TYR A 68 3.89 1.44 8.24
CA TYR A 68 3.21 1.62 6.96
C TYR A 68 3.57 2.96 6.32
N GLY A 69 3.62 4.05 7.10
CA GLY A 69 4.03 5.37 6.59
C GLY A 69 5.46 5.37 6.06
N ALA A 70 6.39 4.73 6.78
CA ALA A 70 7.76 4.57 6.28
C ALA A 70 7.82 3.75 4.98
N PHE A 71 7.04 2.68 4.89
CA PHE A 71 6.91 1.87 3.68
C PHE A 71 6.34 2.67 2.50
N SER A 72 5.19 3.31 2.67
CA SER A 72 4.50 4.03 1.59
C SER A 72 5.31 5.20 1.05
N CYS A 73 6.00 5.91 1.95
CA CYS A 73 6.80 7.08 1.59
C CYS A 73 8.25 6.74 1.19
N GLY A 74 8.65 5.46 1.23
CA GLY A 74 10.02 5.05 0.95
C GLY A 74 11.03 5.69 1.91
N LEU A 75 10.74 5.69 3.21
CA LEU A 75 11.62 6.22 4.26
C LEU A 75 12.41 5.09 4.95
N ASP A 76 13.40 5.45 5.74
CA ASP A 76 14.26 4.53 6.50
C ASP A 76 14.88 3.45 5.60
N TYR A 77 14.75 2.17 5.99
CA TYR A 77 15.21 1.04 5.20
C TYR A 77 14.55 0.96 3.82
N PHE A 78 13.28 1.36 3.71
CA PHE A 78 12.58 1.30 2.44
C PHE A 78 13.19 2.26 1.42
N GLY A 79 13.68 3.42 1.86
CA GLY A 79 14.31 4.43 0.99
C GLY A 79 15.69 4.05 0.43
N GLN A 80 16.24 2.90 0.80
CA GLN A 80 17.54 2.50 0.29
C GLN A 80 17.50 2.26 -1.23
N PRO A 81 18.53 2.66 -2.00
CA PRO A 81 18.49 2.59 -3.46
C PRO A 81 18.18 1.20 -4.01
N HIS A 82 18.74 0.16 -3.41
CA HIS A 82 18.50 -1.22 -3.85
C HIS A 82 17.06 -1.70 -3.56
N VAL A 83 16.45 -1.22 -2.47
CA VAL A 83 15.06 -1.52 -2.14
C VAL A 83 14.12 -0.79 -3.09
N MET A 84 14.37 0.51 -3.32
CA MET A 84 13.60 1.32 -4.26
C MET A 84 13.65 0.75 -5.69
N ALA A 85 14.83 0.34 -6.17
CA ALA A 85 14.99 -0.27 -7.49
C ALA A 85 14.21 -1.59 -7.63
N ALA A 86 14.11 -2.38 -6.56
CA ALA A 86 13.39 -3.65 -6.59
C ALA A 86 11.86 -3.49 -6.66
N ARG A 87 11.29 -2.37 -6.19
CA ARG A 87 9.82 -2.19 -6.07
C ARG A 87 9.08 -2.41 -7.39
N ALA A 88 9.65 -1.95 -8.51
CA ALA A 88 9.01 -2.04 -9.82
C ALA A 88 8.90 -3.49 -10.34
N HIS A 89 9.77 -4.37 -9.86
CA HIS A 89 9.89 -5.77 -10.28
C HIS A 89 9.11 -6.74 -9.39
N GLU A 90 8.50 -6.26 -8.31
CA GLU A 90 7.70 -7.11 -7.44
C GLU A 90 6.38 -7.49 -8.13
N GLU A 91 6.15 -8.79 -8.27
CA GLU A 91 4.89 -9.31 -8.74
C GLU A 91 3.88 -9.34 -7.58
N PRO A 92 2.69 -8.73 -7.74
CA PRO A 92 1.66 -8.83 -6.72
C PRO A 92 1.30 -10.30 -6.46
N LEU A 93 1.28 -10.71 -5.20
CA LEU A 93 0.74 -12.02 -4.81
C LEU A 93 -0.73 -12.07 -5.27
N SER A 94 -1.04 -13.03 -6.16
CA SER A 94 -2.37 -13.25 -6.74
C SER A 94 -3.36 -13.83 -5.73
#